data_AF-A0A7X5LPD5-F1
#
_entry.id   AF-A0A7X5LPD5-F1
#
_cell.length_a   1.000
_cell.length_b   1.000
_cell.length_c   1.000
_cell.angle_alpha   90.00
_cell.angle_beta   90.00
_cell.angle_gamma   90.00
#
_symmetry.space_group_name_H-M   'P 1'
#
loop_
_entity.id
_entity.type
_entity.pdbx_description
1 polymer ?
#
loop_
_entity_poly.entity_id
_entity_poly.type
_entity_poly.pdbx_seq_one_letter_code
_entity_poly.pdbx_strand_id
1 'polypeptide(L)'
;MDISVEAQQIHAELTKALGSQGNQRQWLEFTRTVKRLLPFVGRGRPTKMEIENSVIGQYGFSGWQAMVASSLEDGGFNTPVNTWNKWSQASDFLERYPYLESLNLSQSDVAKLQKEFKGVEFPQSIEELEQAQAEIKARQEQEEAEKVSNLKLRISELEQQLIAANAKIEVMESQLGEFAAQQRQLIEVKTKNIQLAEKNEKQAKKITALNDALEKQMNASRWSHLKALLSFSA
;
A
#
# COMPACT_ATOMS: atom_id res chain seq x y z
N MET A 1 51.43 -16.92 26.59
CA MET A 1 51.53 -18.17 25.81
C MET A 1 52.23 -17.80 24.53
N ASP A 2 53.32 -18.47 24.20
CA ASP A 2 53.98 -18.25 22.91
C ASP A 2 53.11 -18.87 21.82
N ILE A 3 52.77 -18.08 20.80
CA ILE A 3 52.02 -18.54 19.63
C ILE A 3 52.95 -19.50 18.86
N SER A 4 52.48 -20.71 18.57
CA SER A 4 53.27 -21.69 17.82
C SER A 4 53.58 -21.20 16.40
N VAL A 5 54.70 -21.67 15.84
CA VAL A 5 55.09 -21.36 14.45
C VAL A 5 54.00 -21.80 13.47
N GLU A 6 53.34 -22.93 13.73
CA GLU A 6 52.22 -23.44 12.92
C GLU A 6 51.02 -22.48 12.95
N ALA A 7 50.63 -21.97 14.13
CA ALA A 7 49.55 -21.01 14.25
C ALA A 7 49.89 -19.68 13.55
N GLN A 8 51.14 -19.21 13.64
CA GLN A 8 51.58 -18.01 12.90
C GLN A 8 51.50 -18.22 11.38
N GLN A 9 51.87 -19.41 10.89
CA GLN A 9 51.77 -19.76 9.47
C GLN A 9 50.32 -19.80 8.99
N ILE A 10 49.43 -20.47 9.74
CA ILE A 10 47.99 -20.52 9.44
C ILE A 10 47.40 -19.11 9.42
N HIS A 11 47.71 -18.28 10.42
CA HIS A 11 47.24 -16.90 10.47
C HIS A 11 47.73 -16.11 9.25
N ALA A 12 49.02 -16.18 8.93
CA ALA A 12 49.59 -15.48 7.76
C ALA A 12 48.94 -15.91 6.44
N GLU A 13 48.64 -17.20 6.29
CA GLU A 13 47.96 -17.72 5.10
C GLU A 13 46.51 -17.24 5.00
N LEU A 14 45.78 -17.20 6.13
CA LEU A 14 44.43 -16.65 6.20
C LEU A 14 44.41 -15.14 5.91
N THR A 15 45.35 -14.37 6.45
CA THR A 15 45.50 -12.94 6.16
C THR A 15 45.80 -12.72 4.67
N LYS A 16 46.66 -13.56 4.08
CA LYS A 16 46.98 -13.49 2.65
C LYS A 16 45.76 -13.79 1.78
N ALA A 17 44.97 -14.81 2.13
CA ALA A 17 43.75 -15.18 1.41
C ALA A 17 42.67 -14.10 1.53
N LEU A 18 42.63 -13.36 2.64
CA LEU A 18 41.75 -12.21 2.79
C LEU A 18 42.20 -11.02 1.91
N GLY A 19 43.49 -10.95 1.53
CA GLY A 19 44.11 -10.03 0.56
C GLY A 19 43.78 -8.53 0.73
N SER A 20 44.08 -7.74 -0.32
CA SER A 20 43.72 -6.31 -0.40
C SER A 20 42.37 -6.12 -1.11
N GLN A 21 41.61 -5.10 -0.72
CA GLN A 21 40.28 -4.84 -1.27
C GLN A 21 40.32 -4.64 -2.79
N GLY A 22 39.62 -5.49 -3.55
CA GLY A 22 39.49 -5.34 -5.00
C GLY A 22 39.24 -6.63 -5.79
N ASN A 23 39.47 -7.81 -5.20
CA ASN A 23 39.23 -9.08 -5.87
C ASN A 23 37.83 -9.64 -5.54
N GLN A 24 36.95 -9.73 -6.54
CA GLN A 24 35.58 -10.24 -6.41
C GLN A 24 35.50 -11.70 -5.92
N ARG A 25 36.58 -12.48 -6.01
CA ARG A 25 36.68 -13.88 -5.54
C ARG A 25 37.41 -14.05 -4.21
N GLN A 26 37.85 -12.96 -3.59
CA GLN A 26 38.60 -12.99 -2.33
C GLN A 26 37.82 -13.67 -1.20
N TRP A 27 36.51 -13.45 -1.14
CA TRP A 27 35.63 -14.13 -0.18
C TRP A 27 35.65 -15.67 -0.36
N LEU A 28 35.75 -16.14 -1.60
CA LEU A 28 35.76 -17.57 -1.92
C LEU A 28 37.14 -18.19 -1.60
N GLU A 29 38.22 -17.48 -1.92
CA GLU A 29 39.58 -17.90 -1.58
C GLU A 29 39.78 -17.97 -0.06
N PHE A 30 39.33 -16.94 0.66
CA PHE A 30 39.37 -16.90 2.11
C PHE A 30 38.56 -18.05 2.73
N THR A 31 37.30 -18.24 2.33
CA THR A 31 36.47 -19.34 2.86
C THR A 31 37.05 -20.74 2.57
N ARG A 32 37.60 -20.97 1.37
CA ARG A 32 38.30 -22.23 1.04
C ARG A 32 39.53 -22.45 1.90
N THR A 33 40.30 -21.38 2.14
CA THR A 33 41.50 -21.43 2.99
C THR A 33 41.12 -21.77 4.42
N VAL A 34 40.07 -21.16 4.96
CA VAL A 34 39.51 -21.49 6.28
C VAL A 34 39.07 -22.96 6.33
N LYS A 35 38.28 -23.44 5.38
CA LYS A 35 37.82 -24.85 5.37
C LYS A 35 38.97 -25.86 5.28
N ARG A 36 40.05 -25.51 4.57
CA ARG A 36 41.23 -26.36 4.43
C ARG A 36 42.09 -26.40 5.68
N LEU A 37 42.38 -25.24 6.28
CA LEU A 37 43.27 -25.12 7.44
C LEU A 37 42.55 -25.38 8.78
N LEU A 38 41.25 -25.09 8.83
CA LEU A 38 40.39 -25.21 10.01
C LEU A 38 39.12 -26.00 9.64
N PRO A 39 39.22 -27.30 9.30
CA PRO A 39 38.10 -28.10 8.81
C PRO A 39 36.94 -28.27 9.80
N PHE A 40 37.19 -28.01 11.09
CA PHE A 40 36.16 -28.01 12.14
C PHE A 40 35.27 -26.75 12.10
N VAL A 41 35.70 -25.67 11.44
CA VAL A 41 34.93 -24.44 11.28
C VAL A 41 33.81 -24.67 10.25
N GLY A 42 32.56 -24.50 10.66
CA GLY A 42 31.38 -24.63 9.78
C GLY A 42 30.70 -26.01 9.77
N ARG A 43 31.29 -27.04 10.39
CA ARG A 43 30.71 -28.40 10.49
C ARG A 43 29.83 -28.63 11.72
N GLY A 44 29.62 -27.61 12.55
CA GLY A 44 28.89 -27.69 13.82
C GLY A 44 29.52 -26.79 14.88
N ARG A 45 29.22 -27.04 16.15
CA ARG A 45 29.85 -26.34 17.28
C ARG A 45 31.23 -26.98 17.54
N PRO A 46 32.34 -26.25 17.36
CA PRO A 46 33.67 -26.76 17.68
C PRO A 46 33.77 -27.12 19.16
N THR A 47 34.51 -28.17 19.47
CA THR A 47 34.85 -28.56 20.83
C THR A 47 35.87 -27.58 21.42
N LYS A 48 35.92 -27.50 22.76
CA LYS A 48 36.88 -26.65 23.47
C LYS A 48 38.33 -26.99 23.10
N MET A 49 38.64 -28.28 22.98
CA MET A 49 39.97 -28.77 22.62
C MET A 49 40.38 -28.42 21.19
N GLU A 50 39.44 -28.45 20.22
CA GLU A 50 39.72 -28.00 18.85
C GLU A 50 40.05 -26.50 18.81
N ILE A 51 39.34 -25.68 19.58
CA ILE A 51 39.62 -24.25 19.67
C ILE A 51 40.98 -24.00 20.33
N GLU A 52 41.22 -24.58 21.51
CA GLU A 52 42.45 -24.37 22.29
C GLU A 52 43.73 -24.79 21.54
N ASN A 53 43.67 -25.89 20.78
CA ASN A 53 44.82 -26.39 20.02
C ASN A 53 44.98 -25.72 18.64
N SER A 54 43.99 -24.96 18.18
CA SER A 54 44.03 -24.28 16.88
C SER A 54 44.61 -22.87 16.95
N VAL A 55 44.82 -22.27 15.78
CA VAL A 55 45.15 -20.83 15.65
C VAL A 55 44.19 -19.93 16.43
N ILE A 56 42.91 -20.32 16.54
CA ILE A 56 41.88 -19.52 17.23
C ILE A 56 42.21 -19.37 18.71
N GLY A 57 42.47 -20.48 19.41
CA GLY A 57 42.78 -20.47 20.84
C GLY A 57 44.17 -19.90 21.12
N GLN A 58 45.15 -20.14 20.24
CA GLN A 58 46.51 -19.60 20.41
C GLN A 58 46.57 -18.08 20.28
N TYR A 59 45.67 -17.47 19.51
CA TYR A 59 45.48 -16.01 19.45
C TYR A 59 44.52 -15.48 20.53
N GLY A 60 44.08 -16.32 21.48
CA GLY A 60 43.28 -15.90 22.63
C GLY A 60 41.77 -15.83 22.38
N PHE A 61 41.27 -16.33 21.25
CA PHE A 61 39.84 -16.30 20.93
C PHE A 61 39.12 -17.55 21.43
N SER A 62 37.88 -17.36 21.90
CA SER A 62 37.01 -18.45 22.37
C SER A 62 36.30 -19.21 21.25
N GLY A 63 36.42 -18.75 20.00
CA GLY A 63 35.81 -19.38 18.84
C GLY A 63 36.02 -18.60 17.55
N TRP A 64 35.74 -19.25 16.42
CA TRP A 64 35.95 -18.69 15.08
C TRP A 64 35.20 -17.36 14.87
N GLN A 65 33.95 -17.28 15.33
CA GLN A 65 33.15 -16.06 15.20
C GLN A 65 33.75 -14.87 15.97
N ALA A 66 34.42 -15.12 17.09
CA ALA A 66 35.12 -14.06 17.82
C ALA A 66 36.34 -13.60 17.02
N MET A 67 37.18 -14.55 16.57
CA MET A 67 38.38 -14.24 15.78
C MET A 67 38.06 -13.52 14.46
N VAL A 68 37.04 -13.97 13.72
CA VAL A 68 36.72 -13.39 12.40
C VAL A 68 36.23 -11.96 12.49
N ALA A 69 35.49 -11.61 13.54
CA ALA A 69 34.95 -10.25 13.75
C ALA A 69 35.93 -9.28 14.43
N SER A 70 36.96 -9.80 15.12
CA SER A 70 37.97 -8.98 15.78
C SER A 70 38.90 -8.27 14.80
N SER A 71 39.54 -7.19 15.26
CA SER A 71 40.45 -6.39 14.46
C SER A 71 41.71 -7.16 14.05
N LEU A 72 42.41 -6.72 13.00
CA LEU A 72 43.71 -7.30 12.61
C LEU A 72 44.79 -7.07 13.68
N GLU A 73 44.68 -6.00 14.49
CA GLU A 73 45.62 -5.69 15.57
C GLU A 73 45.54 -6.72 16.71
N ASP A 74 44.33 -7.23 16.96
CA ASP A 74 44.08 -8.29 17.94
C ASP A 74 44.34 -9.70 17.37
N GLY A 75 44.80 -9.82 16.12
CA GLY A 75 44.97 -11.09 15.41
C GLY A 75 43.66 -11.71 14.87
N GLY A 76 42.63 -10.88 14.69
CA GLY A 76 41.39 -11.23 14.01
C GLY A 76 41.42 -10.89 12.51
N PHE A 77 40.24 -10.94 11.85
CA PHE A 77 40.13 -10.75 10.38
C PHE A 77 39.24 -9.59 9.95
N ASN A 78 38.77 -8.76 10.89
CA ASN A 78 37.93 -7.58 10.66
C ASN A 78 36.74 -7.84 9.72
N THR A 79 36.18 -9.05 9.78
CA THR A 79 35.11 -9.50 8.91
C THR A 79 33.86 -9.74 9.77
N PRO A 80 32.81 -8.90 9.63
CA PRO A 80 31.59 -9.06 10.42
C PRO A 80 31.03 -10.48 10.33
N VAL A 81 30.56 -11.03 11.45
CA VAL A 81 30.05 -12.42 11.51
C VAL A 81 28.96 -12.67 10.46
N ASN A 82 28.09 -11.70 10.19
CA ASN A 82 27.07 -11.80 9.15
C ASN A 82 27.69 -11.94 7.74
N THR A 83 28.76 -11.20 7.46
CA THR A 83 29.51 -11.28 6.20
C THR A 83 30.16 -12.66 6.07
N TRP A 84 30.81 -13.16 7.12
CA TRP A 84 31.36 -14.51 7.16
C TRP A 84 30.28 -15.56 6.88
N ASN A 85 29.13 -15.49 7.55
CA ASN A 85 28.04 -16.46 7.35
C ASN A 85 27.56 -16.48 5.90
N LYS A 86 27.42 -15.31 5.28
CA LYS A 86 27.07 -15.19 3.85
C LYS A 86 28.14 -15.79 2.94
N TRP A 87 29.41 -15.54 3.22
CA TRP A 87 30.52 -16.10 2.44
C TRP A 87 30.57 -17.63 2.57
N SER A 88 30.44 -18.16 3.79
CA SER A 88 30.41 -19.60 4.05
C SER A 88 29.25 -20.26 3.30
N GLN A 89 28.04 -19.72 3.41
CA GLN A 89 26.85 -20.27 2.72
C GLN A 89 26.97 -20.23 1.20
N ALA A 90 27.51 -19.14 0.65
CA ALA A 90 27.73 -19.04 -0.80
C ALA A 90 28.83 -20.01 -1.27
N SER A 91 29.88 -20.21 -0.46
CA SER A 91 30.96 -21.15 -0.74
C SER A 91 30.48 -22.60 -0.73
N ASP A 92 29.70 -22.99 0.29
CA ASP A 92 29.03 -24.30 0.37
C ASP A 92 28.13 -24.56 -0.84
N PHE A 93 27.52 -23.51 -1.38
CA PHE A 93 26.66 -23.62 -2.55
C PHE A 93 27.45 -23.85 -3.84
N LEU A 94 28.57 -23.13 -4.03
CA LEU A 94 29.45 -23.36 -5.17
C LEU A 94 30.10 -24.75 -5.13
N GLU A 95 30.42 -25.27 -3.94
CA GLU A 95 30.92 -26.65 -3.78
C GLU A 95 29.88 -27.71 -4.19
N ARG A 96 28.58 -27.43 -4.02
CA ARG A 96 27.49 -28.30 -4.47
C ARG A 96 27.26 -28.21 -5.98
N TYR A 97 27.53 -27.05 -6.58
CA TYR A 97 27.31 -26.77 -8.00
C TYR A 97 28.59 -26.23 -8.66
N PRO A 98 29.61 -27.09 -8.91
CA PRO A 98 30.93 -26.64 -9.36
C PRO A 98 30.92 -25.88 -10.68
N TYR A 99 29.92 -26.13 -11.53
CA TYR A 99 29.78 -25.44 -12.82
C TYR A 99 29.55 -23.93 -12.65
N LEU A 100 29.05 -23.47 -11.50
CA LEU A 100 28.86 -22.05 -11.21
C LEU A 100 30.20 -21.32 -11.00
N GLU A 101 31.29 -22.04 -10.75
CA GLU A 101 32.60 -21.42 -10.60
C GLU A 101 33.03 -20.71 -11.88
N SER A 102 32.70 -21.23 -13.07
CA SER A 102 33.07 -20.57 -14.34
C SER A 102 32.44 -19.19 -14.51
N LEU A 103 31.33 -18.91 -13.82
CA LEU A 103 30.53 -17.68 -13.96
C LEU A 103 31.07 -16.48 -13.18
N ASN A 104 32.18 -16.64 -12.43
CA ASN A 104 32.80 -15.55 -11.65
C ASN A 104 31.81 -14.80 -10.72
N LEU A 105 30.84 -15.51 -10.15
CA LEU A 105 29.76 -14.90 -9.37
C LEU A 105 30.28 -14.19 -8.11
N SER A 106 29.71 -13.02 -7.81
CA SER A 106 29.87 -12.41 -6.49
C SER A 106 29.05 -13.18 -5.44
N GLN A 107 29.37 -13.00 -4.16
CA GLN A 107 28.55 -13.55 -3.07
C GLN A 107 27.08 -13.10 -3.19
N SER A 108 26.82 -11.85 -3.60
CA SER A 108 25.46 -11.35 -3.76
C SER A 108 24.72 -12.01 -4.91
N ASP A 109 25.41 -12.40 -5.99
CA ASP A 109 24.79 -13.09 -7.12
C ASP A 109 24.42 -14.52 -6.74
N VAL A 110 25.29 -15.22 -6.01
CA VAL A 110 24.97 -16.54 -5.45
C VAL A 110 23.75 -16.47 -4.55
N ALA A 111 23.64 -15.44 -3.70
CA ALA A 111 22.47 -15.26 -2.84
C ALA A 111 21.18 -14.96 -3.62
N LYS A 112 21.27 -14.23 -4.75
CA LYS A 112 20.13 -14.02 -5.65
C LYS A 112 19.69 -15.34 -6.28
N LEU A 113 20.61 -16.15 -6.80
CA LEU A 113 20.32 -17.47 -7.37
C LEU A 113 19.65 -18.38 -6.34
N GLN A 114 20.19 -18.47 -5.13
CA GLN A 114 19.58 -19.26 -4.04
C GLN A 114 18.15 -18.82 -3.73
N LYS A 115 17.84 -17.53 -3.87
CA LYS A 115 16.51 -16.97 -3.62
C LYS A 115 15.56 -17.22 -4.78
N GLU A 116 16.03 -17.04 -6.02
CA GLU A 116 15.26 -17.28 -7.25
C GLU A 116 14.76 -18.73 -7.33
N PHE A 117 15.60 -19.67 -6.94
CA PHE A 117 15.31 -21.12 -6.98
C PHE A 117 14.84 -21.67 -5.64
N LYS A 118 14.40 -20.83 -4.70
CA LYS A 118 13.97 -21.28 -3.38
C LYS A 118 12.72 -22.17 -3.50
N GLY A 119 12.86 -23.46 -3.18
CA GLY A 119 11.76 -24.43 -3.18
C GLY A 119 11.57 -25.16 -4.51
N VAL A 120 12.47 -24.96 -5.47
CA VAL A 120 12.54 -25.71 -6.74
C VAL A 120 13.89 -26.43 -6.78
N GLU A 121 13.99 -27.52 -7.54
CA GLU A 121 15.28 -28.16 -7.80
C GLU A 121 16.22 -27.16 -8.49
N PHE A 122 17.45 -27.04 -7.99
CA PHE A 122 18.42 -26.13 -8.57
C PHE A 122 19.01 -26.75 -9.84
N PRO A 123 19.18 -25.97 -10.92
CA PRO A 123 19.79 -26.44 -12.17
C PRO A 123 21.13 -27.15 -11.94
N GLN A 124 21.47 -28.15 -12.75
CA GLN A 124 22.73 -28.90 -12.63
C GLN A 124 23.76 -28.50 -13.70
N SER A 125 23.34 -27.68 -14.67
CA SER A 125 24.19 -27.19 -15.75
C SER A 125 23.98 -25.69 -16.01
N ILE A 126 24.92 -25.10 -16.76
CA ILE A 126 24.82 -23.69 -17.19
C ILE A 126 23.61 -23.51 -18.14
N GLU A 127 23.40 -24.47 -19.05
CA GLU A 127 22.29 -24.42 -20.01
C GLU A 127 20.93 -24.49 -19.31
N GLU A 128 20.77 -25.39 -18.33
CA GLU A 128 19.55 -25.47 -17.52
C GLU A 128 19.33 -24.21 -16.68
N LEU A 129 20.41 -23.59 -16.18
CA LEU A 129 20.32 -22.34 -15.43
C LEU A 129 19.79 -21.20 -16.31
N GLU A 130 20.34 -21.04 -17.51
CA GLU A 130 19.90 -20.03 -18.47
C GLU A 130 18.45 -20.23 -18.90
N GLN A 131 18.05 -21.48 -19.17
CA GLN A 131 16.67 -21.82 -19.50
C GLN A 131 15.71 -21.50 -18.35
N ALA A 132 16.03 -21.95 -17.13
CA ALA A 132 15.18 -21.72 -15.99
C ALA A 132 15.08 -20.22 -15.63
N GLN A 133 16.16 -19.45 -15.79
CA GLN A 133 16.11 -18.00 -15.62
C GLN A 133 15.26 -17.32 -16.70
N ALA A 134 15.36 -17.76 -17.95
CA ALA A 134 14.51 -17.27 -19.04
C ALA A 134 13.03 -17.58 -18.78
N GLU A 135 12.70 -18.78 -18.28
CA GLU A 135 11.34 -19.16 -17.92
C GLU A 135 10.79 -18.34 -16.74
N ILE A 136 11.59 -18.15 -15.68
CA ILE A 136 11.20 -17.31 -14.53
C ILE A 136 10.93 -15.89 -15.00
N LYS A 137 11.80 -15.33 -15.85
CA LYS A 137 11.64 -13.99 -16.39
C LYS A 137 10.40 -13.88 -17.28
N ALA A 138 10.19 -14.84 -18.18
CA ALA A 138 9.00 -14.88 -19.04
C ALA A 138 7.71 -14.97 -18.22
N ARG A 139 7.70 -15.78 -17.14
CA ARG A 139 6.56 -15.87 -16.23
C ARG A 139 6.31 -14.57 -15.50
N GLN A 140 7.36 -13.90 -15.00
CA GLN A 140 7.24 -12.60 -14.35
C GLN A 140 6.68 -11.54 -15.30
N GLU A 141 7.19 -11.48 -16.53
CA GLU A 141 6.70 -10.56 -17.57
C GLU A 141 5.23 -10.83 -17.91
N GLN A 142 4.83 -12.10 -17.99
CA GLN A 142 3.43 -12.48 -18.20
C GLN A 142 2.54 -12.07 -17.02
N GLU A 143 2.95 -12.37 -15.79
CA GLU A 143 2.20 -11.97 -14.58
C GLU A 143 2.08 -10.45 -14.46
N GLU A 144 3.11 -9.70 -14.81
CA GLU A 144 3.08 -8.24 -14.85
C GLU A 144 2.15 -7.72 -15.94
N ALA A 145 2.20 -8.30 -17.15
CA ALA A 145 1.29 -7.94 -18.24
C ALA A 145 -0.17 -8.21 -17.87
N GLU A 146 -0.46 -9.35 -17.24
CA GLU A 146 -1.80 -9.70 -16.75
C GLU A 146 -2.27 -8.72 -15.65
N LYS A 147 -1.40 -8.39 -14.68
CA LYS A 147 -1.71 -7.38 -13.65
C LYS A 147 -2.01 -6.02 -14.26
N VAL A 148 -1.19 -5.55 -15.20
CA VAL A 148 -1.38 -4.26 -15.88
C VAL A 148 -2.69 -4.27 -16.69
N SER A 149 -2.99 -5.36 -17.38
CA SER A 149 -4.26 -5.52 -18.11
C SER A 149 -5.46 -5.44 -17.16
N ASN A 150 -5.42 -6.19 -16.06
CA ASN A 150 -6.50 -6.20 -15.06
C ASN A 150 -6.69 -4.81 -14.40
N LEU A 151 -5.60 -4.11 -14.10
CA LEU A 151 -5.66 -2.75 -13.58
C LEU A 151 -6.26 -1.76 -14.58
N LYS A 152 -5.90 -1.87 -15.87
CA LYS A 152 -6.50 -1.03 -16.92
C LYS A 152 -8.00 -1.26 -17.06
N LEU A 153 -8.45 -2.52 -17.05
CA LEU A 153 -9.88 -2.85 -17.06
C LEU A 153 -10.59 -2.23 -15.84
N ARG A 154 -10.01 -2.37 -14.65
CA ARG A 154 -10.60 -1.81 -13.43
C ARG A 154 -10.67 -0.29 -13.43
N ILE A 155 -9.65 0.39 -13.96
CA ILE A 155 -9.66 1.85 -14.13
C ILE A 155 -10.80 2.26 -15.06
N SER A 156 -10.94 1.59 -16.22
CA SER A 156 -12.01 1.89 -17.16
C SER A 156 -13.42 1.68 -16.56
N GLU A 157 -13.62 0.62 -15.78
CA GLU A 157 -14.87 0.41 -15.04
C GLU A 157 -15.16 1.53 -14.04
N LEU A 158 -14.15 1.95 -13.27
CA LEU A 158 -14.29 3.01 -12.28
C LEU A 158 -14.56 4.37 -12.94
N GLU A 159 -13.94 4.66 -14.08
CA GLU A 159 -14.22 5.85 -14.88
C GLU A 159 -15.68 5.87 -15.37
N GLN A 160 -16.19 4.74 -15.86
CA GLN A 160 -17.60 4.62 -16.24
C GLN A 160 -18.55 4.83 -15.05
N GLN A 161 -18.24 4.26 -13.89
CA GLN A 161 -19.01 4.46 -12.67
C GLN A 161 -19.00 5.93 -12.23
N LEU A 162 -17.86 6.62 -12.36
CA LEU A 162 -17.73 8.03 -12.02
C LEU A 162 -18.56 8.91 -12.97
N ILE A 163 -18.54 8.63 -14.28
CA ILE A 163 -19.38 9.33 -15.26
C ILE A 163 -20.86 9.12 -14.94
N ALA A 164 -21.28 7.88 -14.66
CA ALA A 164 -22.67 7.58 -14.32
C ALA A 164 -23.11 8.24 -13.00
N ALA A 165 -22.24 8.28 -11.99
CA ALA A 165 -22.50 8.95 -10.73
C ALA A 165 -22.66 10.47 -10.91
N ASN A 166 -21.79 11.09 -11.72
CA ASN A 166 -21.87 12.52 -12.03
C ASN A 166 -23.16 12.86 -12.78
N ALA A 167 -23.55 12.07 -13.77
CA ALA A 167 -24.82 12.27 -14.47
C ALA A 167 -26.03 12.17 -13.51
N LYS A 168 -25.98 11.25 -12.54
CA LYS A 168 -27.02 11.14 -11.50
C LYS A 168 -27.06 12.35 -10.58
N ILE A 169 -25.90 12.90 -10.21
CA ILE A 169 -25.81 14.14 -9.40
C ILE A 169 -26.45 15.30 -10.16
N GLU A 170 -26.12 15.48 -11.43
CA GLU A 170 -26.67 16.56 -12.27
C GLU A 170 -28.21 16.49 -12.36
N VAL A 171 -28.77 15.28 -12.52
CA VAL A 171 -30.22 15.07 -12.50
C VAL A 171 -30.83 15.44 -11.14
N MET A 172 -30.18 15.05 -10.04
CA MET A 172 -30.65 15.39 -8.68
C MET A 172 -30.60 16.91 -8.44
N GLU A 173 -29.57 17.60 -8.92
CA GLU A 173 -29.46 19.06 -8.83
C GLU A 173 -30.56 19.77 -9.62
N SER A 174 -30.88 19.28 -10.82
CA SER A 174 -32.03 19.80 -11.60
C SER A 174 -33.36 19.62 -10.86
N GLN A 175 -33.59 18.43 -10.28
CA GLN A 175 -34.81 18.15 -9.50
C GLN A 175 -34.91 19.04 -8.25
N LEU A 176 -33.79 19.31 -7.57
CA LEU A 176 -33.76 20.24 -6.44
C LEU A 176 -34.11 21.67 -6.89
N GLY A 177 -33.62 22.11 -8.04
CA GLY A 177 -33.97 23.40 -8.64
C GLY A 177 -35.47 23.52 -8.96
N GLU A 178 -36.05 22.49 -9.58
CA GLU A 178 -37.49 22.40 -9.86
C GLU A 178 -38.32 22.42 -8.58
N PHE A 179 -37.93 21.65 -7.56
CA PHE A 179 -38.60 21.62 -6.27
C PHE A 179 -38.58 23.00 -5.59
N ALA A 180 -37.43 23.70 -5.63
CA ALA A 180 -37.32 25.05 -5.11
C ALA A 180 -38.25 26.03 -5.86
N ALA A 181 -38.38 25.90 -7.18
CA ALA A 181 -39.30 26.70 -7.98
C ALA A 181 -40.78 26.41 -7.64
N GLN A 182 -41.15 25.14 -7.51
CA GLN A 182 -42.48 24.73 -7.07
C GLN A 182 -42.82 25.26 -5.67
N GLN A 183 -41.86 25.23 -4.75
CA GLN A 183 -42.05 25.77 -3.40
C GLN A 183 -42.32 27.28 -3.43
N ARG A 184 -41.63 28.04 -4.29
CA ARG A 184 -41.91 29.48 -4.49
C ARG A 184 -43.31 29.72 -5.04
N GLN A 185 -43.72 28.96 -6.05
CA GLN A 185 -45.07 29.06 -6.62
C GLN A 185 -46.16 28.74 -5.58
N LEU A 186 -45.95 27.72 -4.75
CA LEU A 186 -46.88 27.36 -3.69
C LEU A 186 -47.03 28.49 -2.66
N ILE A 187 -45.93 29.15 -2.28
CA ILE A 187 -45.97 30.32 -1.39
C ILE A 187 -46.79 31.44 -2.04
N GLU A 188 -46.54 31.74 -3.32
CA GLU A 188 -47.27 32.79 -4.05
C GLU A 188 -48.78 32.52 -4.13
N VAL A 189 -49.18 31.27 -4.44
CA VAL A 189 -50.59 30.87 -4.47
C VAL A 189 -51.23 31.00 -3.09
N LYS A 190 -50.53 30.60 -2.02
CA LYS A 190 -51.03 30.78 -0.64
C LYS A 190 -51.24 32.26 -0.32
N THR A 191 -50.31 33.13 -0.68
CA THR A 191 -50.45 34.58 -0.48
C THR A 191 -51.64 35.15 -1.26
N LYS A 192 -51.82 34.75 -2.52
CA LYS A 192 -52.98 35.15 -3.35
C LYS A 192 -54.30 34.67 -2.75
N ASN A 193 -54.36 33.44 -2.23
CA ASN A 193 -55.55 32.91 -1.59
C ASN A 193 -55.92 33.68 -0.31
N ILE A 194 -54.92 34.07 0.51
CA ILE A 194 -55.15 34.92 1.68
C ILE A 194 -55.75 36.27 1.25
N GLN A 195 -55.17 36.92 0.24
CA GLN A 195 -55.68 38.19 -0.28
C GLN A 195 -57.10 38.07 -0.85
N LEU A 196 -57.41 36.98 -1.54
CA LEU A 196 -58.76 36.71 -2.05
C LEU A 196 -59.76 36.47 -0.91
N ALA A 197 -59.37 35.73 0.13
CA ALA A 197 -60.21 35.52 1.32
C ALA A 197 -60.54 36.86 2.00
N GLU A 198 -59.56 37.74 2.20
CA GLU A 198 -59.78 39.09 2.75
C GLU A 198 -60.71 39.94 1.86
N LYS A 199 -60.54 39.87 0.53
CA LYS A 199 -61.42 40.58 -0.41
C LYS A 199 -62.86 40.06 -0.34
N ASN A 200 -63.03 38.73 -0.30
CA ASN A 200 -64.33 38.09 -0.17
C ASN A 200 -65.01 38.47 1.15
N GLU A 201 -64.26 38.53 2.26
CA GLU A 201 -64.79 38.97 3.55
C GLU A 201 -65.25 40.44 3.49
N LYS A 202 -64.46 41.33 2.89
CA LYS A 202 -64.84 42.75 2.68
C LYS A 202 -66.09 42.88 1.81
N GLN A 203 -66.20 42.10 0.74
CA GLN A 203 -67.37 42.09 -0.12
C GLN A 203 -68.60 41.55 0.62
N ALA A 204 -68.47 40.48 1.40
CA ALA A 204 -69.55 39.93 2.22
C ALA A 204 -70.08 40.97 3.21
N LYS A 205 -69.18 41.67 3.93
CA LYS A 205 -69.56 42.79 4.83
C LYS A 205 -70.27 43.93 4.08
N LYS A 206 -69.87 44.21 2.84
CA LYS A 206 -70.53 45.23 2.01
C LYS A 206 -71.92 44.79 1.56
N ILE A 207 -72.10 43.53 1.18
CA ILE A 207 -73.41 42.95 0.81
C ILE A 207 -74.36 42.99 2.00
N THR A 208 -73.92 42.57 3.19
CA THR A 208 -74.76 42.63 4.40
C THR A 208 -75.17 44.07 4.71
N ALA A 209 -74.24 45.03 4.66
CA ALA A 209 -74.56 46.44 4.89
C ALA A 209 -75.53 47.03 3.85
N LEU A 210 -75.40 46.65 2.58
CA LEU A 210 -76.33 47.07 1.52
C LEU A 210 -77.71 46.45 1.71
N ASN A 211 -77.80 45.18 2.11
CA ASN A 211 -79.08 44.53 2.43
C ASN A 211 -79.76 45.21 3.62
N ASP A 212 -79.03 45.51 4.69
CA ASP A 212 -79.56 46.24 5.85
C ASP A 212 -80.08 47.64 5.46
N ALA A 213 -79.38 48.32 4.56
CA ALA A 213 -79.80 49.62 4.04
C ALA A 213 -81.06 49.52 3.16
N LEU A 214 -81.15 48.51 2.31
CA LEU A 214 -82.33 48.23 1.48
C LEU A 214 -83.56 47.91 2.34
N GLU A 215 -83.41 47.08 3.38
CA GLU A 215 -84.49 46.77 4.32
C GLU A 215 -84.99 48.03 5.05
N LYS A 216 -84.07 48.89 5.51
CA LYS A 216 -84.42 50.18 6.11
C LYS A 216 -85.19 51.06 5.14
N GLN A 217 -84.75 51.15 3.89
CA GLN A 217 -85.43 51.94 2.86
C GLN A 217 -86.82 51.38 2.55
N MET A 218 -86.96 50.06 2.37
CA MET A 218 -88.25 49.41 2.16
C MET A 218 -89.21 49.66 3.32
N ASN A 219 -88.73 49.55 4.56
CA ASN A 219 -89.55 49.84 5.74
C ASN A 219 -89.95 51.32 5.78
N ALA A 220 -89.03 52.25 5.51
CA ALA A 220 -89.35 53.68 5.43
C ALA A 220 -90.39 53.99 4.33
N SER A 221 -90.28 53.39 3.14
CA SER A 221 -91.26 53.53 2.06
C SER A 221 -92.62 52.93 2.42
N ARG A 222 -92.65 51.77 3.09
CA ARG A 222 -93.90 51.19 3.61
C ARG A 222 -94.57 52.11 4.63
N TRP A 223 -93.79 52.68 5.55
CA TRP A 223 -94.28 53.66 6.52
C TRP A 223 -94.77 54.95 5.86
N SER A 224 -94.11 55.44 4.80
CA SER A 224 -94.58 56.62 4.07
C SER A 224 -95.89 56.35 3.33
N HIS A 225 -96.02 55.17 2.69
CA HIS A 225 -97.28 54.77 2.04
C HIS A 225 -98.40 54.59 3.06
N LEU A 226 -98.13 53.99 4.23
CA LEU A 226 -99.10 53.86 5.32
C LEU A 226 -99.56 55.23 5.83
N LYS A 227 -98.63 56.17 6.05
CA LYS A 227 -98.96 57.56 6.44
C LYS A 227 -99.81 58.26 5.38
N ALA A 228 -99.48 58.11 4.10
CA ALA A 228 -100.23 58.71 3.00
C ALA A 228 -101.68 58.16 2.91
N LEU A 229 -101.86 56.86 3.15
CA LEU A 229 -103.18 56.21 3.24
C LEU A 229 -104.00 56.74 4.43
N LEU A 230 -103.38 56.89 5.60
CA LEU A 230 -104.04 57.40 6.80
C LEU A 230 -104.36 58.90 6.72
N SER A 231 -103.61 59.69 5.94
CA SER A 231 -103.91 61.11 5.68
C SER A 231 -105.02 61.32 4.63
N PHE A 232 -105.43 60.29 3.90
CA PHE A 232 -106.54 60.37 2.93
C PHE A 232 -107.89 59.98 3.55
N SER A 233 -107.90 59.53 4.82
CA SER A 233 -109.09 59.10 5.56
C SER A 233 -109.50 60.05 6.70
N ALA A 234 -109.10 61.32 6.63
CA ALA A 234 -109.51 62.41 7.51
C ALA A 234 -110.01 63.58 6.65
#